data_AF-A0A2N2D8Y0-F1
#
_entry.id   AF-A0A2N2D8Y0-F1
#
_cell.length_a   1.000
_cell.length_b   1.000
_cell.length_c   1.000
_cell.angle_alpha   90.00
_cell.angle_beta   90.00
_cell.angle_gamma   90.00
#
_symmetry.space_group_name_H-M   'P 1'
#
loop_
_entity.id
_entity.type
_entity.pdbx_description
1 polymer ?
#
loop_
_entity_poly.entity_id
_entity_poly.type
_entity_poly.pdbx_seq_one_letter_code
_entity_poly.pdbx_strand_id
1 'polypeptide(L)'
;YCPKTETNNKVSNLKNAGIDVKGDCYVSGNKEKNMTYGKYINKNAQVSIEKLREESEKAYDSLKQIVIKLLVRQGYSVERLKSGEIDNLEVDEAARNEAAGLIADDGPLGAEAVSSRIVEFAKAISGGDKSKLGMLREAVDEGFNQVKNILGVLPEVSLKTYDLIMEKLDKWENET
;
A
#
# COMPACT_ATOMS: atom_id res chain seq x y z
N TYR A 1 7.32 14.10 -1.93
CA TYR A 1 8.56 14.68 -1.40
C TYR A 1 9.59 13.56 -1.29
N CYS A 2 10.60 13.54 -2.15
CA CYS A 2 11.76 12.68 -1.92
C CYS A 2 12.56 13.29 -0.76
N PRO A 3 12.86 12.56 0.32
CA PRO A 3 13.98 12.97 1.13
C PRO A 3 15.19 13.02 0.18
N LYS A 4 15.77 14.22 0.02
CA LYS A 4 17.12 14.31 -0.54
C LYS A 4 17.96 13.41 0.35
N THR A 5 18.71 12.53 -0.29
CA THR A 5 19.61 11.57 0.34
C THR A 5 20.46 12.26 1.39
N GLU A 6 20.02 12.23 2.64
CA GLU A 6 20.88 12.43 3.79
C GLU A 6 21.14 11.05 4.34
N THR A 7 22.35 10.59 4.03
CA THR A 7 23.03 9.48 4.67
C THR A 7 22.93 9.63 6.19
N ASN A 8 21.96 8.98 6.80
CA ASN A 8 21.94 8.80 8.25
C ASN A 8 22.05 7.31 8.60
N ASN A 9 23.18 7.00 9.21
CA ASN A 9 23.67 5.70 9.66
C ASN A 9 22.64 4.94 10.52
N LYS A 10 21.82 4.07 9.91
CA LYS A 10 21.25 2.87 10.56
C LYS A 10 21.09 1.68 9.61
N VAL A 11 22.05 1.47 8.72
CA VAL A 11 22.18 0.22 7.94
C VAL A 11 23.53 -0.41 8.25
N SER A 12 23.67 -0.97 9.45
CA SER A 12 24.90 -1.65 9.86
C SER A 12 24.79 -3.17 9.87
N ASN A 13 23.86 -3.78 9.12
CA ASN A 13 23.87 -5.25 8.95
C ASN A 13 23.45 -5.81 7.57
N LEU A 14 23.48 -5.00 6.50
CA LEU A 14 23.28 -5.49 5.11
C LEU A 14 24.38 -5.08 4.12
N LYS A 15 25.50 -4.52 4.60
CA LYS A 15 26.62 -4.08 3.73
C LYS A 15 27.45 -5.21 3.10
N ASN A 16 27.19 -6.48 3.40
CA ASN A 16 27.97 -7.61 2.88
C ASN A 16 27.41 -8.24 1.58
N ALA A 17 26.51 -7.57 0.85
CA ALA A 17 25.96 -8.10 -0.40
C ALA A 17 25.94 -7.12 -1.59
N GLY A 18 26.48 -5.89 -1.46
CA GLY A 18 26.70 -5.00 -2.61
C GLY A 18 25.46 -4.61 -3.43
N ILE A 19 24.32 -4.34 -2.77
CA ILE A 19 23.06 -3.97 -3.43
C ILE A 19 22.73 -2.50 -3.13
N ASP A 20 22.87 -1.62 -4.13
CA ASP A 20 22.24 -0.29 -4.15
C ASP A 20 20.88 -0.42 -4.86
N VAL A 21 19.78 -0.21 -4.14
CA VAL A 21 18.43 -0.23 -4.67
C VAL A 21 17.92 1.21 -4.66
N LYS A 22 17.84 1.86 -5.83
CA LYS A 22 17.04 3.07 -5.99
C LYS A 22 15.57 2.68 -5.81
N GLY A 23 14.95 3.12 -4.73
CA GLY A 23 13.55 2.83 -4.43
C GLY A 23 12.58 3.58 -5.36
N ASP A 24 11.55 2.88 -5.84
CA ASP A 24 10.36 3.54 -6.42
C ASP A 24 9.72 4.39 -5.33
N CYS A 25 9.59 5.69 -5.58
CA CYS A 25 9.07 6.62 -4.61
C CYS A 25 7.55 6.73 -4.69
N TYR A 26 6.92 6.96 -3.54
CA TYR A 26 5.52 7.39 -3.46
C TYR A 26 5.33 8.70 -4.24
N VAL A 27 4.46 8.68 -5.23
CA VAL A 27 4.02 9.87 -5.98
C VAL A 27 2.71 10.35 -5.35
N SER A 28 2.75 11.48 -4.65
CA SER A 28 1.54 12.18 -4.21
C SER A 28 0.77 12.63 -5.46
N GLY A 29 -0.52 12.35 -5.53
CA GLY A 29 -1.38 12.84 -6.61
C GLY A 29 -1.32 14.37 -6.71
N ASN A 30 -0.99 14.89 -7.89
CA ASN A 30 -1.00 16.33 -8.15
C ASN A 30 -2.46 16.81 -8.25
N LYS A 31 -3.04 17.24 -7.13
CA LYS A 31 -4.14 18.20 -7.11
C LYS A 31 -3.74 19.31 -6.14
N GLU A 32 -3.24 20.42 -6.70
CA GLU A 32 -3.24 21.72 -6.01
C GLU A 32 -4.71 22.15 -5.78
N LYS A 33 -5.38 21.54 -4.81
CA LYS A 33 -6.53 22.17 -4.17
C LYS A 33 -6.00 22.83 -2.90
N ASN A 34 -5.97 24.16 -2.91
CA ASN A 34 -5.75 24.97 -1.72
C ASN A 34 -6.69 24.45 -0.62
N MET A 35 -6.15 23.68 0.33
CA MET A 35 -6.88 23.31 1.53
C MET A 35 -7.18 24.59 2.28
N THR A 36 -8.47 24.98 2.38
CA THR A 36 -8.93 26.18 3.09
C THR A 36 -8.69 26.13 4.61
N TYR A 37 -7.99 25.10 5.10
CA TYR A 37 -7.62 24.90 6.50
C TYR A 37 -6.10 24.96 6.68
N GLY A 38 -5.48 26.07 6.27
CA GLY A 38 -4.06 26.33 6.51
C GLY A 38 -3.68 26.66 7.96
N LYS A 39 -4.55 26.45 8.97
CA LYS A 39 -4.31 26.98 10.32
C LYS A 39 -4.36 26.00 11.50
N TYR A 40 -4.69 24.72 11.32
CA TYR A 40 -4.68 23.76 12.43
C TYR A 40 -4.25 22.35 12.01
N ILE A 41 -3.00 22.18 11.60
CA ILE A 41 -2.38 20.85 11.68
C ILE A 41 -1.72 20.78 13.06
N ASN A 42 -2.34 20.04 13.99
CA ASN A 42 -1.74 19.73 15.29
C ASN A 42 -0.44 18.94 15.06
N LYS A 43 0.66 19.25 15.80
CA LYS A 43 1.92 18.49 15.73
C LYS A 43 1.71 16.98 15.88
N ASN A 44 0.72 16.55 16.65
CA ASN A 44 0.36 15.14 16.82
C ASN A 44 -0.19 14.52 15.53
N ALA A 45 -0.89 15.27 14.68
CA ALA A 45 -1.38 14.82 13.38
C ALA A 45 -0.27 14.69 12.34
N GLN A 46 0.79 15.51 12.41
CA GLN A 46 1.97 15.32 11.54
C GLN A 46 2.76 14.07 11.92
N VAL A 47 2.91 13.80 13.23
CA VAL A 47 3.58 12.60 13.73
C VAL A 47 2.81 11.32 13.35
N SER A 48 1.48 11.35 13.37
CA SER A 48 0.67 10.21 12.93
C SER A 48 0.74 9.99 11.42
N ILE A 49 0.72 11.05 10.61
CA ILE A 49 0.87 10.92 9.15
C ILE A 49 2.23 10.31 8.77
N GLU A 50 3.32 10.76 9.40
CA GLU A 50 4.65 10.19 9.12
C GLU A 50 4.73 8.71 9.53
N LYS A 51 4.14 8.36 10.68
CA LYS A 51 4.05 6.96 11.13
C LYS A 51 3.24 6.09 10.16
N LEU A 52 2.08 6.57 9.71
CA LEU A 52 1.23 5.86 8.75
C LEU A 52 1.93 5.70 7.39
N ARG A 53 2.70 6.71 7.00
CA ARG A 53 3.53 6.65 5.80
C ARG A 53 4.61 5.58 5.94
N GLU A 54 5.32 5.54 7.06
CA GLU A 54 6.34 4.53 7.35
C GLU A 54 5.72 3.12 7.36
N GLU A 55 4.53 2.95 7.93
CA GLU A 55 3.79 1.69 7.93
C GLU A 55 3.39 1.26 6.51
N SER A 56 2.96 2.21 5.66
CA SER A 56 2.67 1.96 4.25
C SER A 56 3.91 1.58 3.44
N GLU A 57 5.03 2.28 3.64
CA GLU A 57 6.31 1.96 3.00
C GLU A 57 6.80 0.57 3.43
N LYS A 58 6.69 0.21 4.71
CA LYS A 58 7.01 -1.14 5.21
C LYS A 58 6.12 -2.22 4.60
N ALA A 59 4.82 -1.96 4.46
CA ALA A 59 3.90 -2.90 3.82
C ALA A 59 4.25 -3.11 2.34
N TYR A 60 4.59 -2.03 1.64
CA TYR A 60 5.02 -2.09 0.24
C TYR A 60 6.35 -2.83 0.07
N ASP A 61 7.34 -2.55 0.91
CA ASP A 61 8.61 -3.27 0.90
C ASP A 61 8.43 -4.75 1.21
N SER A 62 7.56 -5.09 2.17
CA SER A 62 7.23 -6.48 2.47
C SER A 62 6.63 -7.20 1.26
N LEU A 63 5.68 -6.56 0.56
CA LEU A 63 5.10 -7.09 -0.67
C LEU A 63 6.17 -7.30 -1.75
N LYS A 64 7.04 -6.31 -1.98
CA LYS A 64 8.15 -6.42 -2.92
C LYS A 64 9.05 -7.61 -2.61
N GLN A 65 9.43 -7.78 -1.34
CA GLN A 65 10.28 -8.89 -0.91
C GLN A 65 9.61 -10.25 -1.11
N ILE A 66 8.31 -10.35 -0.88
CA ILE A 66 7.55 -11.57 -1.16
C ILE A 66 7.59 -11.87 -2.66
N VAL A 67 7.25 -10.90 -3.51
CA VAL A 67 7.26 -11.08 -4.98
C VAL A 67 8.65 -11.46 -5.48
N ILE A 68 9.70 -10.77 -5.03
CA ILE A 68 11.08 -11.09 -5.40
C ILE A 68 11.44 -12.52 -4.97
N LYS A 69 11.13 -12.93 -3.74
CA LYS A 69 11.39 -14.30 -3.26
C LYS A 69 10.67 -15.35 -4.10
N LEU A 70 9.42 -15.11 -4.45
CA LEU A 70 8.64 -16.00 -5.31
C LEU A 70 9.29 -16.12 -6.70
N LEU A 71 9.70 -15.00 -7.30
CA LEU A 71 10.34 -15.00 -8.63
C LEU A 71 11.74 -15.63 -8.61
N VAL A 72 12.54 -15.40 -7.56
CA VAL A 72 13.86 -16.01 -7.40
C VAL A 72 13.75 -17.53 -7.26
N ARG A 73 12.76 -18.03 -6.51
CA ARG A 73 12.50 -19.47 -6.40
C ARG A 73 12.15 -20.10 -7.76
N GLN A 74 11.52 -19.34 -8.65
CA GLN A 74 11.19 -19.75 -10.02
C GLN A 74 12.37 -19.61 -11.01
N GLY A 75 13.59 -19.32 -10.52
CA GLY A 75 14.81 -19.31 -11.33
C GLY A 75 15.17 -17.94 -11.94
N TYR A 76 14.44 -16.87 -11.60
CA TYR A 76 14.84 -15.52 -12.01
C TYR A 76 15.94 -14.98 -11.10
N SER A 77 17.05 -14.52 -11.68
CA SER A 77 18.05 -13.79 -10.91
C SER A 77 17.54 -12.39 -10.56
N VAL A 78 18.01 -11.83 -9.45
CA VAL A 78 17.65 -10.47 -9.02
C VAL A 78 18.08 -9.44 -10.07
N GLU A 79 19.18 -9.70 -10.79
CA GLU A 79 19.68 -8.85 -11.88
C GLU A 79 18.70 -8.81 -13.06
N ARG A 80 18.09 -9.95 -13.42
CA ARG A 80 17.08 -10.04 -14.48
C ARG A 80 15.76 -9.37 -14.08
N LEU A 81 15.37 -9.50 -12.80
CA LEU A 81 14.21 -8.78 -12.27
C LEU A 81 14.40 -7.26 -12.31
N LYS A 82 15.63 -6.79 -12.07
CA LYS A 82 15.98 -5.37 -12.16
C LYS A 82 16.02 -4.83 -13.58
N SER A 83 16.33 -5.66 -14.58
CA SER A 83 16.29 -5.24 -16.00
C SER A 83 14.88 -5.20 -16.58
N GLY A 84 13.87 -5.74 -15.87
CA GLY A 84 12.49 -5.80 -16.33
C GLY A 84 12.21 -6.91 -17.35
N GLU A 85 13.18 -7.79 -17.60
CA GLU A 85 13.08 -8.89 -18.55
C GLU A 85 12.44 -10.12 -17.88
N ILE A 86 11.11 -10.12 -17.75
CA ILE A 86 10.33 -11.26 -17.25
C ILE A 86 9.64 -11.95 -18.43
N ASP A 87 10.28 -12.98 -19.00
CA ASP A 87 9.71 -13.79 -20.08
C ASP A 87 9.28 -15.16 -19.54
N ASN A 88 8.08 -15.64 -19.93
CA ASN A 88 7.53 -16.96 -19.60
C ASN A 88 7.62 -17.36 -18.12
N LEU A 89 6.85 -16.66 -17.27
CA LEU A 89 6.72 -16.99 -15.85
C LEU A 89 5.90 -18.28 -15.68
N GLU A 90 6.58 -19.41 -15.49
CA GLU A 90 5.94 -20.68 -15.12
C GLU A 90 5.70 -20.71 -13.60
N VAL A 91 4.46 -20.42 -13.20
CA VAL A 91 4.08 -20.37 -11.78
C VAL A 91 4.00 -21.78 -11.21
N ASP A 92 5.02 -22.15 -10.43
CA ASP A 92 5.05 -23.40 -9.68
C ASP A 92 3.91 -23.48 -8.65
N GLU A 93 3.47 -24.70 -8.34
CA GLU A 93 2.31 -24.94 -7.48
C GLU A 93 2.54 -24.44 -6.04
N ALA A 94 3.78 -24.52 -5.53
CA ALA A 94 4.10 -24.07 -4.18
C ALA A 94 4.02 -22.54 -4.06
N ALA A 95 4.49 -21.81 -5.07
CA ALA A 95 4.36 -20.36 -5.18
C ALA A 95 2.91 -19.92 -5.31
N ARG A 96 2.10 -20.67 -6.07
CA ARG A 96 0.66 -20.42 -6.17
C ARG A 96 -0.05 -20.61 -4.84
N ASN A 97 0.25 -21.69 -4.13
CA ASN A 97 -0.36 -21.99 -2.83
C ASN A 97 0.06 -20.98 -1.76
N GLU A 98 1.32 -20.55 -1.75
CA GLU A 98 1.81 -19.50 -0.85
C GLU A 98 1.12 -18.16 -1.14
N ALA A 99 1.06 -17.74 -2.41
CA ALA A 99 0.35 -16.52 -2.80
C ALA A 99 -1.14 -16.59 -2.47
N ALA A 100 -1.79 -17.73 -2.71
CA ALA A 100 -3.18 -17.97 -2.35
C ALA A 100 -3.42 -17.85 -0.84
N GLY A 101 -2.52 -18.39 -0.01
CA GLY A 101 -2.59 -18.25 1.45
C GLY A 101 -2.39 -16.81 1.91
N LEU A 102 -1.55 -16.02 1.22
CA LEU A 102 -1.34 -14.61 1.58
C LEU A 102 -2.58 -13.74 1.30
N ILE A 103 -3.32 -14.03 0.22
CA ILE A 103 -4.51 -13.29 -0.21
C ILE A 103 -5.83 -13.91 0.28
N ALA A 104 -5.77 -15.05 0.97
CA ALA A 104 -6.92 -15.68 1.60
C ALA A 104 -7.59 -14.71 2.61
N ASP A 105 -8.82 -15.00 3.01
CA ASP A 105 -9.61 -14.10 3.85
C ASP A 105 -8.93 -13.77 5.20
N ASP A 106 -8.21 -14.73 5.77
CA ASP A 106 -7.40 -14.60 7.00
C ASP A 106 -5.93 -14.25 6.72
N GLY A 107 -5.57 -14.15 5.43
CA GLY A 107 -4.22 -13.83 4.97
C GLY A 107 -3.84 -12.38 5.28
N PRO A 108 -2.55 -12.10 5.47
CA PRO A 108 -2.06 -10.75 5.76
C PRO A 108 -2.29 -9.74 4.61
N LEU A 109 -2.54 -10.24 3.39
CA LEU A 109 -2.90 -9.44 2.20
C LEU A 109 -4.32 -9.75 1.73
N GLY A 110 -5.11 -10.45 2.54
CA GLY A 110 -6.51 -10.72 2.31
C GLY A 110 -7.37 -9.46 2.33
N ALA A 111 -8.54 -9.56 1.71
CA ALA A 111 -9.48 -8.44 1.60
C ALA A 111 -9.86 -7.86 2.98
N GLU A 112 -10.01 -8.70 4.00
CA GLU A 112 -10.35 -8.28 5.37
C GLU A 112 -9.21 -7.47 6.03
N ALA A 113 -7.98 -7.99 5.98
CA ALA A 113 -6.82 -7.32 6.55
C ALA A 113 -6.51 -5.99 5.85
N VAL A 114 -6.57 -5.98 4.51
CA VAL A 114 -6.26 -4.79 3.71
C VAL A 114 -7.35 -3.72 3.87
N SER A 115 -8.62 -4.10 3.84
CA SER A 115 -9.73 -3.14 4.06
C SER A 115 -9.65 -2.51 5.46
N SER A 116 -9.31 -3.27 6.51
CA SER A 116 -9.10 -2.72 7.85
C SER A 116 -8.00 -1.67 7.88
N ARG A 117 -6.84 -1.96 7.28
CA ARG A 117 -5.72 -0.99 7.21
C ARG A 117 -6.12 0.30 6.48
N ILE A 118 -6.86 0.19 5.38
CA ILE A 118 -7.33 1.35 4.62
C ILE A 118 -8.31 2.19 5.45
N VAL A 119 -9.23 1.56 6.17
CA VAL A 119 -10.20 2.27 7.02
C VAL A 119 -9.52 2.90 8.23
N GLU A 120 -8.57 2.21 8.87
CA GLU A 120 -7.76 2.78 9.96
C GLU A 120 -6.96 3.98 9.49
N PHE A 121 -6.34 3.89 8.31
CA PHE A 121 -5.68 5.02 7.66
C PHE A 121 -6.65 6.17 7.42
N ALA A 122 -7.83 5.90 6.87
CA ALA A 122 -8.88 6.89 6.62
C ALA A 122 -9.34 7.60 7.92
N LYS A 123 -9.59 6.84 8.99
CA LYS A 123 -9.93 7.37 10.32
C LYS A 123 -8.80 8.24 10.87
N ALA A 124 -7.54 7.83 10.68
CA ALA A 124 -6.40 8.55 11.20
C ALA A 124 -6.14 9.87 10.46
N ILE A 125 -6.25 9.90 9.12
CA ILE A 125 -6.07 11.13 8.33
C ILE A 125 -7.21 12.13 8.53
N SER A 126 -8.43 11.65 8.82
CA SER A 126 -9.56 12.53 9.14
C SER A 126 -9.54 13.02 10.59
N GLY A 127 -8.64 12.50 11.43
CA GLY A 127 -8.64 12.76 12.87
C GLY A 127 -9.88 12.22 13.58
N GLY A 128 -10.52 11.18 13.03
CA GLY A 128 -11.77 10.63 13.54
C GLY A 128 -13.01 11.47 13.21
N ASP A 129 -12.89 12.50 12.36
CA ASP A 129 -14.01 13.36 11.98
C ASP A 129 -14.95 12.67 10.99
N LYS A 130 -16.15 12.31 11.45
CA LYS A 130 -17.19 11.66 10.64
C LYS A 130 -17.78 12.58 9.56
N SER A 131 -17.68 13.91 9.70
CA SER A 131 -18.12 14.83 8.65
C SER A 131 -17.32 14.68 7.34
N LYS A 132 -16.14 14.04 7.42
CA LYS A 132 -15.26 13.74 6.28
C LYS A 132 -15.64 12.43 5.57
N LEU A 133 -16.58 11.63 6.08
CA LEU A 133 -16.91 10.32 5.52
C LEU A 133 -17.27 10.37 4.03
N GLY A 134 -18.05 11.35 3.59
CA GLY A 134 -18.38 11.51 2.18
C GLY A 134 -17.15 11.69 1.30
N MET A 135 -16.21 12.53 1.74
CA MET A 135 -14.93 12.75 1.05
C MET A 135 -14.04 11.49 1.05
N LEU A 136 -14.05 10.72 2.15
CA LEU A 136 -13.28 9.48 2.25
C LEU A 136 -13.82 8.41 1.30
N ARG A 137 -15.15 8.23 1.22
CA ARG A 137 -15.79 7.32 0.26
C ARG A 137 -15.45 7.69 -1.18
N GLU A 138 -15.56 8.97 -1.52
CA GLU A 138 -15.22 9.48 -2.86
C GLU A 138 -13.74 9.23 -3.19
N ALA A 139 -12.82 9.43 -2.25
CA ALA A 139 -11.40 9.18 -2.45
C ALA A 139 -11.09 7.69 -2.67
N VAL A 140 -11.76 6.78 -1.93
CA VAL A 140 -11.64 5.33 -2.15
C VAL A 140 -12.16 4.98 -3.54
N ASP A 141 -13.34 5.47 -3.91
CA ASP A 141 -13.94 5.22 -5.22
C ASP A 141 -13.06 5.72 -6.38
N GLU A 142 -12.52 6.94 -6.27
CA GLU A 142 -11.58 7.50 -7.26
C GLU A 142 -10.31 6.63 -7.37
N GLY A 143 -9.80 6.11 -6.25
CA GLY A 143 -8.63 5.23 -6.24
C GLY A 143 -8.86 3.91 -6.98
N PHE A 144 -9.97 3.23 -6.68
CA PHE A 144 -10.31 1.97 -7.35
C PHE A 144 -10.63 2.16 -8.84
N ASN A 145 -11.31 3.26 -9.19
CA ASN A 145 -11.59 3.58 -10.59
C ASN A 145 -10.31 3.88 -11.39
N GLN A 146 -9.32 4.56 -10.81
CA GLN A 146 -8.02 4.76 -11.46
C GLN A 146 -7.30 3.44 -11.73
N VAL A 147 -7.29 2.52 -10.76
CA VAL A 147 -6.67 1.20 -10.94
C VAL A 147 -7.42 0.38 -11.98
N LYS A 148 -8.75 0.44 -11.99
CA LYS A 148 -9.59 -0.19 -13.01
C LYS A 148 -9.28 0.35 -14.41
N ASN A 149 -9.03 1.64 -14.56
CA ASN A 149 -8.65 2.22 -15.86
C ASN A 149 -7.26 1.73 -16.33
N ILE A 150 -6.36 1.41 -15.41
CA ILE A 150 -5.02 0.89 -15.73
C ILE A 150 -5.07 -0.61 -16.07
N LEU A 151 -5.81 -1.40 -15.27
CA LEU A 151 -5.86 -2.86 -15.39
C LEU A 151 -6.99 -3.38 -16.29
N GLY A 152 -7.96 -2.52 -16.64
CA GLY A 152 -9.20 -2.88 -17.31
C GLY A 152 -10.20 -3.57 -16.37
N VAL A 153 -9.83 -4.73 -15.82
CA VAL A 153 -10.67 -5.53 -14.92
C VAL A 153 -9.97 -5.66 -13.58
N LEU A 154 -10.69 -5.33 -12.51
CA LEU A 154 -10.21 -5.56 -11.15
C LEU A 154 -10.40 -7.03 -10.76
N PRO A 155 -9.40 -7.67 -10.14
CA PRO A 155 -9.54 -9.00 -9.57
C PRO A 155 -10.65 -9.05 -8.51
N GLU A 156 -11.26 -10.22 -8.32
CA GLU A 156 -12.32 -10.46 -7.32
C GLU A 156 -11.89 -10.04 -5.91
N VAL A 157 -10.66 -10.38 -5.50
CA VAL A 157 -10.11 -9.98 -4.19
C VAL A 157 -10.09 -8.45 -4.01
N SER A 158 -9.82 -7.70 -5.08
CA SER A 158 -9.83 -6.24 -5.04
C SER A 158 -11.25 -5.70 -4.91
N LEU A 159 -12.22 -6.27 -5.62
CA LEU A 159 -13.64 -5.92 -5.48
C LEU A 159 -14.15 -6.20 -4.06
N LYS A 160 -13.85 -7.38 -3.52
CA LYS A 160 -14.17 -7.74 -2.13
C LYS A 160 -13.54 -6.76 -1.13
N THR A 161 -12.31 -6.31 -1.41
CA THR A 161 -11.64 -5.30 -0.57
C THR A 161 -12.41 -3.98 -0.59
N TYR A 162 -12.86 -3.53 -1.76
CA TYR A 162 -13.67 -2.32 -1.89
C TYR A 162 -14.97 -2.42 -1.10
N ASP A 163 -15.72 -3.51 -1.25
CA ASP A 163 -17.00 -3.70 -0.57
C ASP A 163 -16.83 -3.67 0.95
N LEU A 164 -15.81 -4.36 1.47
CA LEU A 164 -15.49 -4.36 2.90
C LEU A 164 -15.07 -2.99 3.42
N ILE A 165 -14.38 -2.17 2.62
CA ILE A 165 -14.05 -0.79 3.00
C ILE A 165 -15.35 0.01 3.17
N MET A 166 -16.26 -0.06 2.19
CA MET A 166 -17.52 0.68 2.24
C MET A 166 -18.37 0.24 3.44
N GLU A 167 -18.48 -1.07 3.69
CA GLU A 167 -19.19 -1.61 4.84
C GLU A 167 -18.58 -1.12 6.17
N LYS A 168 -17.26 -1.09 6.29
CA LYS A 168 -16.56 -0.62 7.50
C LYS A 168 -16.72 0.88 7.71
N LEU A 169 -16.77 1.67 6.64
CA LEU A 169 -17.08 3.10 6.71
C LEU A 169 -18.54 3.34 7.10
N ASP A 170 -19.49 2.56 6.57
CA ASP A 170 -20.90 2.58 6.97
C ASP A 170 -21.06 2.25 8.46
N LYS A 171 -20.38 1.19 8.94
CA LYS A 171 -20.36 0.84 10.36
C LYS A 171 -19.84 1.98 11.21
N TRP A 172 -18.73 2.59 10.79
CA TRP A 172 -18.15 3.72 11.50
C TRP A 172 -19.06 4.96 11.53
N GLU A 173 -19.82 5.21 10.47
CA GLU A 173 -20.84 6.26 10.46
C GLU A 173 -21.88 6.05 11.58
N ASN A 174 -22.34 4.81 11.72
CA ASN A 174 -23.38 4.41 12.65
C ASN A 174 -22.90 4.14 14.09
N GLU A 175 -21.59 4.06 14.34
CA GLU A 175 -21.03 4.01 15.70
C GLU A 175 -21.47 5.27 16.48
N THR A 176 -21.88 5.16 17.75
CA THR A 176 -22.32 6.32 18.55
C THR A 176 -21.17 6.90 19.36
#